data_AF-A0A9E5R1N6-F1
#
_entry.id   AF-A0A9E5R1N6-F1
#
_cell.length_a   1.000
_cell.length_b   1.000
_cell.length_c   1.000
_cell.angle_alpha   90.00
_cell.angle_beta   90.00
_cell.angle_gamma   90.00
#
_symmetry.space_group_name_H-M   'P 1'
#
loop_
_entity.id
_entity.type
_entity.pdbx_description
1 polymer ?
#
loop_
_entity_poly.entity_id
_entity_poly.type
_entity_poly.pdbx_seq_one_letter_code
_entity_poly.pdbx_strand_id
1 'polypeptide(L)'
;MYGGAPAVLLGLWLGASRWARALFSPLAEALYAIPKIAILPLVLFIYGTGEEAMVRMVALSVFFLMLLSVYKGVLQIDPWHYEVARAFGAGRWQAFWSVTLPASMPAIVTSLQLGMGFALVVIVGSEFLAGGSGVGSFIWEARQGFRVVEMFAGLVVVGVMGYALALILARAGTLLLPWQPVKAPPPATQLQAAAGKYWRALRPWSFAATYVPVLVGSAVAAHQVERFDFVHFLLALMGALTFHAGTNLTNDYYDYIKGTDQVQKMGIGGSIQRGDFTPRFVLGYGLACFALGALIGLYFVSQAGPFILVLGVASLLAGFLYTA
;
A
#
# COMPACT_ATOMS: atom_id res chain seq x y z
N MET A 1 12.20 -19.45 10.98
CA MET A 1 12.02 -20.91 10.81
C MET A 1 11.09 -21.52 11.86
N TYR A 2 11.23 -21.15 13.14
CA TYR A 2 10.47 -21.71 14.27
C TYR A 2 8.94 -21.78 14.09
N GLY A 3 8.32 -20.74 13.51
CA GLY A 3 6.87 -20.75 13.23
C GLY A 3 6.50 -21.27 11.84
N GLY A 4 7.20 -20.81 10.80
CA GLY A 4 6.78 -21.04 9.41
C GLY A 4 6.90 -22.49 8.93
N ALA A 5 8.01 -23.17 9.22
CA ALA A 5 8.21 -24.56 8.78
C ALA A 5 7.15 -25.53 9.35
N PRO A 6 6.91 -25.58 10.68
CA PRO A 6 5.87 -26.44 11.22
C PRO A 6 4.47 -26.04 10.76
N ALA A 7 4.21 -24.74 10.55
CA ALA A 7 2.94 -24.26 10.01
C ALA A 7 2.66 -24.79 8.60
N VAL A 8 3.67 -24.79 7.71
CA VAL A 8 3.53 -25.33 6.35
C VAL A 8 3.27 -26.84 6.41
N LEU A 9 4.07 -27.59 7.18
CA LEU A 9 3.94 -29.04 7.29
C LEU A 9 2.57 -29.45 7.83
N LEU A 10 2.14 -28.84 8.93
CA LEU A 10 0.84 -29.11 9.53
C LEU A 10 -0.31 -28.60 8.64
N GLY A 11 -0.15 -27.46 7.96
CA GLY A 11 -1.17 -26.90 7.07
C GLY A 11 -1.44 -27.82 5.88
N LEU A 12 -0.37 -28.35 5.27
CA LEU A 12 -0.46 -29.35 4.21
C LEU A 12 -1.15 -30.63 4.71
N TRP A 13 -0.80 -31.09 5.91
CA TRP A 13 -1.40 -32.28 6.51
C TRP A 13 -2.89 -32.11 6.80
N LEU A 14 -3.31 -30.97 7.36
CA LEU A 14 -4.72 -30.63 7.60
C LEU A 14 -5.52 -30.53 6.31
N GLY A 15 -4.90 -30.00 5.25
CA GLY A 15 -5.52 -29.93 3.92
C GLY A 15 -5.74 -31.32 3.32
N ALA A 16 -4.70 -32.16 3.35
CA ALA A 16 -4.69 -33.48 2.71
C ALA A 16 -5.49 -34.55 3.48
N SER A 17 -5.61 -34.45 4.81
CA SER A 17 -6.25 -35.48 5.65
C SER A 17 -7.60 -35.02 6.20
N ARG A 18 -8.67 -35.76 5.87
CA ARG A 18 -10.03 -35.50 6.39
C ARG A 18 -10.10 -35.65 7.92
N TRP A 19 -9.38 -36.62 8.47
CA TRP A 19 -9.34 -36.88 9.93
C TRP A 19 -8.58 -35.79 10.68
N ALA A 20 -7.39 -35.43 10.19
CA ALA A 20 -6.61 -34.36 10.80
C ALA A 20 -7.40 -33.05 10.80
N ARG A 21 -8.04 -32.74 9.67
CA ARG A 21 -8.93 -31.58 9.55
C ARG A 21 -10.03 -31.58 10.59
N ALA A 22 -10.80 -32.67 10.68
CA ALA A 22 -11.93 -32.76 11.60
C ALA A 22 -11.52 -32.55 13.07
N LEU A 23 -10.33 -33.03 13.45
CA LEU A 23 -9.86 -32.94 14.83
C LEU A 23 -9.21 -31.59 15.16
N PHE A 24 -8.36 -31.07 14.27
CA PHE A 24 -7.48 -29.94 14.59
C PHE A 24 -7.91 -28.62 13.96
N SER A 25 -8.71 -28.61 12.89
CA SER A 25 -9.12 -27.33 12.27
C SER A 25 -9.93 -26.44 13.21
N PRO A 26 -10.91 -26.95 14.00
CA PRO A 26 -11.66 -26.11 14.93
C PRO A 26 -10.75 -25.50 16.00
N LEU A 27 -9.78 -26.28 16.51
CA LEU A 27 -8.81 -25.83 17.49
C LEU A 27 -7.87 -24.75 16.92
N ALA A 28 -7.35 -24.96 15.71
CA ALA A 28 -6.48 -24.00 15.05
C ALA A 28 -7.19 -22.67 14.77
N GLU A 29 -8.47 -22.72 14.36
CA GLU A 29 -9.29 -21.53 14.13
C GLU A 29 -9.63 -20.80 15.44
N ALA A 30 -9.97 -21.54 16.50
CA ALA A 30 -10.23 -20.96 17.82
C ALA A 30 -8.98 -20.27 18.40
N LEU A 31 -7.81 -20.92 18.35
CA LEU A 31 -6.55 -20.33 18.80
C LEU A 31 -6.13 -19.13 17.94
N TYR A 32 -6.48 -19.15 16.65
CA TYR A 32 -6.25 -18.00 15.77
C TYR A 32 -7.17 -16.82 16.12
N ALA A 33 -8.35 -17.01 16.69
CA ALA A 33 -9.21 -15.90 17.09
C ALA A 33 -8.61 -15.08 18.26
N ILE A 34 -7.74 -15.69 19.06
CA ILE A 34 -7.11 -15.02 20.20
C ILE A 34 -6.17 -13.92 19.71
N PRO A 35 -6.31 -12.67 20.19
CA PRO A 35 -5.36 -11.60 19.92
C PRO A 35 -3.98 -11.99 20.44
N LYS A 36 -3.03 -12.21 19.52
CA LYS A 36 -1.72 -12.77 19.88
C LYS A 36 -0.99 -11.85 20.84
N ILE A 37 -1.09 -10.55 20.63
CA ILE A 37 -0.48 -9.54 21.51
C ILE A 37 -0.94 -9.63 22.97
N ALA A 38 -2.16 -10.13 23.23
CA ALA A 38 -2.67 -10.35 24.58
C ALA A 38 -1.98 -11.53 25.30
N ILE A 39 -1.33 -12.43 24.55
CA ILE A 39 -0.58 -13.57 25.07
C ILE A 39 0.86 -13.17 25.45
N LEU A 40 1.33 -11.98 25.03
CA LEU A 40 2.70 -11.53 25.28
C LEU A 40 3.14 -11.63 26.75
N PRO A 41 2.33 -11.24 27.77
CA PRO A 41 2.73 -11.40 29.17
C PRO A 41 3.01 -12.86 29.56
N LEU A 42 2.24 -13.81 29.01
CA LEU A 42 2.46 -15.23 29.26
C LEU A 42 3.76 -15.71 28.58
N VAL A 43 4.05 -15.22 27.38
CA VAL A 43 5.32 -15.52 26.69
C VAL A 43 6.50 -14.97 27.50
N LEU A 44 6.41 -13.74 27.99
CA LEU A 44 7.44 -13.15 28.86
C LEU A 44 7.59 -13.91 30.18
N PHE A 45 6.50 -14.41 30.74
CA PHE A 45 6.54 -15.20 31.97
C PHE A 45 7.28 -16.54 31.77
N ILE A 46 7.04 -17.22 30.63
CA ILE A 46 7.61 -18.54 30.34
C ILE A 46 9.07 -18.44 29.86
N TYR A 47 9.34 -17.51 28.96
CA TYR A 47 10.62 -17.39 28.25
C TYR A 47 11.51 -16.27 28.80
N GLY A 48 11.05 -15.54 29.81
CA GLY A 48 11.75 -14.38 30.36
C GLY A 48 11.61 -13.13 29.51
N THR A 49 12.33 -12.07 29.90
CA THR A 49 12.40 -10.82 29.14
C THR A 49 13.54 -10.85 28.12
N GLY A 50 13.39 -10.11 27.03
CA GLY A 50 14.42 -9.96 25.99
C GLY A 50 14.05 -10.60 24.65
N GLU A 51 15.07 -10.81 23.82
CA GLU A 51 14.90 -11.21 22.42
C GLU A 51 14.25 -12.59 22.25
N GLU A 52 14.52 -13.55 23.14
CA GLU A 52 13.99 -14.90 23.01
C GLU A 52 12.45 -14.91 23.07
N ALA A 53 11.87 -14.17 24.03
CA ALA A 53 10.43 -14.01 24.14
C ALA A 53 9.84 -13.33 22.89
N MET A 54 10.51 -12.33 22.32
CA MET A 54 10.07 -11.68 21.08
C MET A 54 10.07 -12.66 19.91
N VAL A 55 11.13 -13.46 19.76
CA VAL A 55 11.24 -14.48 18.70
C VAL A 55 10.15 -15.55 18.86
N ARG A 56 9.88 -16.02 20.08
CA ARG A 56 8.80 -16.99 20.36
C ARG A 56 7.42 -16.41 20.08
N MET A 57 7.22 -15.16 20.46
CA MET A 57 5.98 -14.41 20.23
C MET A 57 5.69 -14.28 18.72
N VAL A 58 6.70 -13.86 17.95
CA VAL A 58 6.63 -13.78 16.49
C VAL A 58 6.40 -15.15 15.88
N ALA A 59 7.15 -16.17 16.32
CA ALA A 59 7.01 -17.54 15.81
C ALA A 59 5.60 -18.09 16.01
N LEU A 60 5.02 -17.93 17.21
CA LEU A 60 3.66 -18.34 17.53
C LEU A 60 2.62 -17.61 16.66
N SER A 61 2.82 -16.30 16.48
CA SER A 61 1.92 -15.45 15.70
C SER A 61 1.91 -15.81 14.22
N VAL A 62 3.10 -15.98 13.64
CA VAL A 62 3.27 -16.40 12.24
C VAL A 62 2.83 -17.84 12.02
N PHE A 63 3.04 -18.72 13.00
CA PHE A 63 2.65 -20.13 12.92
C PHE A 63 1.17 -20.29 12.58
N PHE A 64 0.25 -19.70 13.37
CA PHE A 64 -1.18 -19.88 13.12
C PHE A 64 -1.66 -19.18 11.84
N LEU A 65 -1.10 -18.00 11.52
CA LEU A 65 -1.41 -17.29 10.28
C LEU A 65 -1.05 -18.15 9.05
N MET A 66 0.17 -18.68 9.03
CA MET A 66 0.65 -19.52 7.93
C MET A 66 -0.07 -20.86 7.88
N LEU A 67 -0.30 -21.50 9.04
CA LEU A 67 -0.98 -22.79 9.15
C LEU A 67 -2.34 -22.73 8.46
N LEU A 68 -3.15 -21.74 8.82
CA LEU A 68 -4.50 -21.58 8.28
C LEU A 68 -4.49 -21.17 6.81
N SER A 69 -3.55 -20.32 6.39
CA SER A 69 -3.43 -19.90 5.00
C SER A 69 -3.02 -21.06 4.08
N VAL A 70 -2.04 -21.88 4.48
CA VAL A 70 -1.63 -23.08 3.73
C VAL A 70 -2.75 -24.11 3.72
N TYR A 71 -3.36 -24.39 4.86
CA TYR A 71 -4.51 -25.29 4.98
C TYR A 71 -5.65 -24.89 4.02
N LYS A 72 -6.07 -23.62 4.05
CA LYS A 72 -7.12 -23.11 3.16
C LYS A 72 -6.70 -23.12 1.69
N GLY A 73 -5.42 -22.86 1.41
CA GLY A 73 -4.85 -22.97 0.07
C GLY A 73 -4.98 -24.37 -0.52
N VAL A 74 -4.75 -25.41 0.29
CA VAL A 74 -4.96 -26.80 -0.13
C VAL A 74 -6.44 -27.10 -0.42
N LEU A 75 -7.35 -26.55 0.39
CA LEU A 75 -8.80 -26.74 0.19
C LEU A 75 -9.36 -26.02 -1.04
N GLN A 76 -8.67 -24.99 -1.54
CA GLN A 76 -9.06 -24.25 -2.73
C GLN A 76 -8.61 -24.92 -4.04
N ILE A 77 -7.82 -26.00 -3.97
CA ILE A 77 -7.42 -26.76 -5.15
C ILE A 77 -8.67 -27.36 -5.80
N ASP A 78 -8.84 -27.12 -7.10
CA ASP A 78 -9.97 -27.66 -7.87
C ASP A 78 -10.02 -29.20 -7.76
N PRO A 79 -11.16 -29.79 -7.32
CA PRO A 79 -11.35 -31.23 -7.26
C PRO A 79 -11.02 -31.95 -8.58
N TRP A 80 -11.18 -31.27 -9.72
CA TRP A 80 -10.85 -31.80 -11.05
C TRP A 80 -9.42 -32.31 -11.15
N HIS A 81 -8.45 -31.62 -10.53
CA HIS A 81 -7.05 -32.07 -10.54
C HIS A 81 -6.88 -33.43 -9.85
N TYR A 82 -7.62 -33.67 -8.76
CA TYR A 82 -7.60 -34.95 -8.06
C TYR A 82 -8.35 -36.04 -8.82
N GLU A 83 -9.41 -35.69 -9.56
CA GLU A 83 -10.16 -36.62 -10.41
C GLU A 83 -9.29 -37.13 -11.57
N VAL A 84 -8.61 -36.23 -12.26
CA VAL A 84 -7.66 -36.58 -13.33
C VAL A 84 -6.56 -37.48 -12.78
N ALA A 85 -5.92 -37.11 -11.66
CA ALA A 85 -4.89 -37.94 -11.06
C ALA A 85 -5.38 -39.36 -10.73
N ARG A 86 -6.59 -39.49 -10.17
CA ARG A 86 -7.21 -40.80 -9.89
C ARG A 86 -7.54 -41.58 -11.16
N ALA A 87 -7.98 -40.93 -12.24
CA ALA A 87 -8.26 -41.56 -13.52
C ALA A 87 -7.00 -42.20 -14.14
N PHE A 88 -5.82 -41.62 -13.89
CA PHE A 88 -4.52 -42.19 -14.25
C PHE A 88 -3.97 -43.21 -13.22
N GLY A 89 -4.77 -43.63 -12.23
CA GLY A 89 -4.38 -44.63 -11.24
C GLY A 89 -3.50 -44.10 -10.11
N ALA A 90 -3.39 -42.78 -9.93
CA ALA A 90 -2.53 -42.22 -8.89
C ALA A 90 -3.04 -42.57 -7.48
N GLY A 91 -2.18 -43.20 -6.68
CA GLY A 91 -2.43 -43.43 -5.25
C GLY A 91 -2.39 -42.15 -4.42
N ARG A 92 -2.78 -42.21 -3.15
CA ARG A 92 -2.83 -41.02 -2.25
C ARG A 92 -1.48 -40.31 -2.11
N TRP A 93 -0.39 -41.07 -2.06
CA TRP A 93 0.96 -40.54 -1.99
C TRP A 93 1.40 -39.87 -3.29
N GLN A 94 1.10 -40.50 -4.43
CA GLN A 94 1.39 -39.92 -5.74
C GLN A 94 0.59 -38.63 -5.93
N ALA A 95 -0.71 -38.63 -5.62
CA ALA A 95 -1.56 -37.44 -5.69
C ALA A 95 -1.05 -36.30 -4.79
N PHE A 96 -0.46 -36.60 -3.63
CA PHE A 96 0.14 -35.58 -2.77
C PHE A 96 1.31 -34.87 -3.47
N TRP A 97 2.26 -35.63 -4.04
CA TRP A 97 3.43 -35.07 -4.69
C TRP A 97 3.16 -34.49 -6.08
N SER A 98 2.17 -35.01 -6.81
CA SER A 98 1.86 -34.56 -8.17
C SER A 98 0.79 -33.48 -8.23
N VAL A 99 -0.11 -33.41 -7.25
CA VAL A 99 -1.23 -32.45 -7.22
C VAL A 99 -1.17 -31.56 -5.99
N THR A 100 -1.26 -32.12 -4.78
CA THR A 100 -1.45 -31.31 -3.57
C THR A 100 -0.30 -30.35 -3.31
N LEU A 101 0.95 -30.83 -3.32
CA LEU A 101 2.11 -30.02 -3.03
C LEU A 101 2.35 -28.96 -4.13
N PRO A 102 2.45 -29.30 -5.43
CA PRO A 102 2.66 -28.29 -6.47
C PRO A 102 1.54 -27.25 -6.55
N ALA A 103 0.28 -27.67 -6.41
CA ALA A 103 -0.87 -26.75 -6.47
C ALA A 103 -0.98 -25.85 -5.22
N SER A 104 -0.43 -26.26 -4.08
CA SER A 104 -0.40 -25.44 -2.85
C SER A 104 0.85 -24.57 -2.71
N MET A 105 1.90 -24.77 -3.52
CA MET A 105 3.09 -23.92 -3.54
C MET A 105 2.79 -22.41 -3.61
N PRO A 106 1.84 -21.93 -4.43
CA PRO A 106 1.44 -20.52 -4.44
C PRO A 106 0.91 -20.03 -3.09
N ALA A 107 0.10 -20.85 -2.42
CA ALA A 107 -0.42 -20.54 -1.10
C ALA A 107 0.70 -20.54 -0.05
N ILE A 108 1.68 -21.45 -0.14
CA ILE A 108 2.85 -21.48 0.76
C ILE A 108 3.69 -20.20 0.60
N VAL A 109 4.03 -19.82 -0.62
CA VAL A 109 4.82 -18.60 -0.91
C VAL A 109 4.06 -17.35 -0.47
N THR A 110 2.76 -17.27 -0.76
CA THR A 110 1.90 -16.17 -0.32
C THR A 110 1.85 -16.10 1.21
N SER A 111 1.75 -17.25 1.89
CA SER A 111 1.76 -17.32 3.35
C SER A 111 3.09 -16.90 3.96
N LEU A 112 4.22 -17.19 3.30
CA LEU A 112 5.54 -16.69 3.73
C LEU A 112 5.62 -15.16 3.61
N GLN A 113 5.10 -14.59 2.52
CA GLN A 113 5.03 -13.13 2.31
C GLN A 113 4.18 -12.44 3.39
N LEU A 114 2.96 -12.93 3.61
CA LEU A 114 2.06 -12.45 4.67
C LEU A 114 2.68 -12.64 6.05
N GLY A 115 3.30 -13.80 6.30
CA GLY A 115 3.95 -14.14 7.55
C GLY A 115 5.08 -13.19 7.92
N MET A 116 5.92 -12.79 6.97
CA MET A 116 6.99 -11.82 7.24
C MET A 116 6.47 -10.41 7.50
N GLY A 117 5.49 -9.94 6.73
CA GLY A 117 4.86 -8.65 6.99
C GLY A 117 4.21 -8.62 8.39
N PHE A 118 3.52 -9.70 8.75
CA PHE A 118 2.92 -9.85 10.07
C PHE A 118 3.96 -9.99 11.19
N ALA A 119 5.07 -10.68 10.94
CA ALA A 119 6.17 -10.80 11.89
C ALA A 119 6.73 -9.42 12.28
N LEU A 120 6.91 -8.53 11.30
CA LEU A 120 7.38 -7.17 11.54
C LEU A 120 6.41 -6.36 12.41
N VAL A 121 5.10 -6.50 12.17
CA VAL A 121 4.09 -5.84 13.00
C VAL A 121 4.12 -6.38 14.44
N VAL A 122 4.24 -7.70 14.58
CA VAL A 122 4.24 -8.35 15.90
C VAL A 122 5.50 -8.02 16.69
N ILE A 123 6.69 -8.02 16.07
CA ILE A 123 7.94 -7.70 16.79
C ILE A 123 7.93 -6.25 17.28
N VAL A 124 7.61 -5.28 16.41
CA VAL A 124 7.52 -3.86 16.79
C VAL A 124 6.46 -3.64 17.86
N GLY A 125 5.28 -4.26 17.71
CA GLY A 125 4.22 -4.18 18.71
C GLY A 125 4.59 -4.82 20.06
N SER A 126 5.40 -5.89 20.04
CA SER A 126 5.86 -6.54 21.28
C SER A 126 6.95 -5.70 21.97
N GLU A 127 7.85 -5.06 21.21
CA GLU A 127 8.86 -4.12 21.70
C GLU A 127 8.25 -2.86 22.33
N PHE A 128 7.07 -2.41 21.86
CA PHE A 128 6.32 -1.31 22.49
C PHE A 128 5.88 -1.67 23.91
N LEU A 129 5.42 -2.90 24.12
CA LEU A 129 4.81 -3.36 25.37
C LEU A 129 5.84 -3.87 26.37
N ALA A 130 6.85 -4.60 25.89
CA ALA A 130 7.85 -5.25 26.73
C ALA A 130 9.09 -4.39 26.98
N GLY A 131 9.30 -3.34 26.18
CA GLY A 131 10.55 -2.58 26.17
C GLY A 131 11.72 -3.37 25.58
N GLY A 132 12.91 -2.75 25.57
CA GLY A 132 14.13 -3.35 25.01
C GLY A 132 14.91 -2.37 24.14
N SER A 133 15.79 -2.90 23.29
CA SER A 133 16.71 -2.14 22.41
C SER A 133 16.23 -2.06 20.95
N GLY A 134 14.96 -2.36 20.70
CA GLY A 134 14.42 -2.44 19.34
C GLY A 134 13.91 -1.11 18.79
N VAL A 135 13.63 -1.09 17.48
CA VAL A 135 13.03 0.08 16.80
C VAL A 135 11.67 0.40 17.40
N GLY A 136 10.93 -0.61 17.85
CA GLY A 136 9.66 -0.42 18.53
C GLY A 136 9.83 0.34 19.84
N SER A 137 10.77 -0.08 20.68
CA SER A 137 11.06 0.60 21.95
C SER A 137 11.55 2.03 21.73
N PHE A 138 12.38 2.27 20.70
CA PHE A 138 12.79 3.62 20.31
C PHE A 138 11.61 4.54 19.95
N ILE A 139 10.66 4.04 19.14
CA ILE A 139 9.44 4.80 18.79
C ILE A 139 8.62 5.09 20.04
N TRP A 140 8.49 4.10 20.93
CA TRP A 140 7.74 4.25 22.17
C TRP A 140 8.37 5.29 23.10
N GLU A 141 9.69 5.29 23.26
CA GLU A 141 10.43 6.28 24.05
C GLU A 141 10.32 7.69 23.45
N ALA A 142 10.47 7.81 22.12
CA ALA A 142 10.27 9.09 21.43
C ALA A 142 8.85 9.62 21.63
N ARG A 143 7.83 8.75 21.60
CA ARG A 143 6.44 9.11 21.92
C ARG A 143 6.30 9.62 23.36
N GLN A 144 6.86 8.92 24.34
CA GLN A 144 6.77 9.33 25.75
C GLN A 144 7.50 10.65 26.02
N GLY A 145 8.62 10.89 25.33
CA GLY A 145 9.36 12.15 25.40
C GLY A 145 8.80 13.28 24.53
N PHE A 146 7.63 13.12 23.91
CA PHE A 146 7.04 14.06 22.94
C PHE A 146 8.01 14.48 21.80
N ARG A 147 8.96 13.60 21.47
CA ARG A 147 9.95 13.76 20.39
C ARG A 147 9.35 13.31 19.07
N VAL A 148 8.47 14.16 18.55
CA VAL A 148 7.62 13.87 17.39
C VAL A 148 8.46 13.51 16.15
N VAL A 149 9.54 14.25 15.89
CA VAL A 149 10.39 14.04 14.71
C VAL A 149 11.01 12.64 14.73
N GLU A 150 11.55 12.21 15.87
CA GLU A 150 12.19 10.90 16.01
C GLU A 150 11.19 9.75 16.03
N MET A 151 10.01 9.98 16.59
CA MET A 151 8.89 9.03 16.49
C MET A 151 8.54 8.76 15.03
N PHE A 152 8.37 9.82 14.21
CA PHE A 152 8.10 9.68 12.78
C PHE A 152 9.28 9.06 12.02
N ALA A 153 10.52 9.42 12.36
CA ALA A 153 11.71 8.80 11.76
C ALA A 153 11.73 7.28 11.99
N GLY A 154 11.43 6.82 13.21
CA GLY A 154 11.29 5.40 13.53
C GLY A 154 10.17 4.72 12.73
N LEU A 155 9.00 5.37 12.60
CA LEU A 155 7.90 4.85 11.77
C LEU A 155 8.29 4.72 10.29
N VAL A 156 9.01 5.70 9.74
CA VAL A 156 9.52 5.65 8.37
C VAL A 156 10.50 4.49 8.20
N VAL A 157 11.42 4.28 9.15
CA VAL A 157 12.38 3.16 9.13
C VAL A 157 11.64 1.82 9.12
N VAL A 158 10.63 1.63 9.98
CA VAL A 158 9.80 0.40 9.97
C VAL A 158 9.07 0.24 8.65
N GLY A 159 8.51 1.32 8.08
CA GLY A 159 7.82 1.31 6.79
C GLY A 159 8.74 0.91 5.64
N VAL A 160 9.95 1.49 5.57
CA VAL A 160 10.97 1.16 4.56
C VAL A 160 11.42 -0.28 4.69
N MET A 161 11.68 -0.75 5.91
CA MET A 161 12.07 -2.14 6.15
C MET A 161 10.95 -3.12 5.74
N GLY A 162 9.71 -2.82 6.08
CA GLY A 162 8.55 -3.61 5.65
C GLY A 162 8.39 -3.65 4.14
N TYR A 163 8.54 -2.50 3.47
CA TYR A 163 8.47 -2.41 2.01
C TYR A 163 9.62 -3.18 1.33
N ALA A 164 10.84 -3.05 1.84
CA ALA A 164 12.00 -3.77 1.32
C ALA A 164 11.83 -5.29 1.45
N LEU A 165 11.38 -5.78 2.60
CA LEU A 165 11.08 -7.19 2.82
C LEU A 165 9.98 -7.68 1.87
N ALA A 166 8.91 -6.91 1.70
CA ALA A 166 7.83 -7.25 0.77
C ALA A 166 8.33 -7.36 -0.68
N LEU A 167 9.17 -6.43 -1.14
CA LEU A 167 9.77 -6.47 -2.48
C LEU A 167 10.66 -7.70 -2.69
N ILE A 168 11.54 -8.00 -1.73
CA ILE A 168 12.45 -9.15 -1.79
C ILE A 168 11.64 -10.44 -1.94
N LEU A 169 10.60 -10.61 -1.12
CA LEU A 169 9.78 -11.82 -1.17
C LEU A 169 8.86 -11.89 -2.38
N ALA A 170 8.37 -10.75 -2.88
CA ALA A 170 7.61 -10.72 -4.13
C ALA A 170 8.47 -11.23 -5.29
N ARG A 171 9.72 -10.75 -5.39
CA ARG A 171 10.67 -11.22 -6.40
C ARG A 171 11.07 -12.69 -6.20
N ALA A 172 11.33 -13.10 -4.96
CA ALA A 172 11.60 -14.50 -4.66
C ALA A 172 10.42 -15.40 -5.04
N GLY A 173 9.19 -14.94 -4.81
CA GLY A 173 7.96 -15.65 -5.16
C GLY A 173 7.81 -15.88 -6.66
N THR A 174 8.10 -14.88 -7.49
CA THR A 174 8.07 -15.03 -8.95
C THR A 174 9.15 -15.98 -9.48
N LEU A 175 10.30 -16.06 -8.80
CA LEU A 175 11.37 -17.01 -9.16
C LEU A 175 11.03 -18.45 -8.74
N LEU A 176 10.39 -18.63 -7.59
CA LEU A 176 9.99 -19.94 -7.06
C LEU A 176 8.77 -20.53 -7.77
N LEU A 177 7.94 -19.69 -8.41
CA LEU A 177 6.68 -20.08 -9.05
C LEU A 177 6.62 -19.65 -10.53
N PRO A 178 7.55 -20.08 -11.40
CA PRO A 178 7.58 -19.65 -12.79
C PRO A 178 6.36 -20.12 -13.60
N TRP A 179 5.68 -21.19 -13.16
CA TRP A 179 4.49 -21.74 -13.83
C TRP A 179 3.19 -21.04 -13.46
N GLN A 180 3.19 -20.11 -12.49
CA GLN A 180 2.02 -19.31 -12.15
C GLN A 180 1.86 -18.19 -13.19
N PRO A 181 0.80 -18.18 -14.00
CA PRO A 181 0.54 -17.05 -14.87
C PRO A 181 0.28 -15.81 -14.00
N VAL A 182 0.91 -14.68 -14.33
CA VAL A 182 0.58 -13.39 -13.74
C VAL A 182 -0.90 -13.16 -14.00
N LYS A 183 -1.72 -13.20 -12.95
CA LYS A 183 -3.17 -13.01 -13.08
C LYS A 183 -3.40 -11.61 -13.62
N ALA A 184 -3.86 -11.52 -14.86
CA ALA A 184 -4.24 -10.24 -15.44
C ALA A 184 -5.31 -9.59 -14.54
N PRO A 185 -5.20 -8.28 -14.27
CA PRO A 185 -6.26 -7.59 -13.53
C PRO A 185 -7.60 -7.82 -14.26
N PRO A 186 -8.70 -7.98 -13.52
CA PRO A 186 -10.01 -8.10 -14.14
C PRO A 186 -10.25 -6.89 -15.07
N PRO A 187 -11.00 -7.06 -16.17
CA PRO A 187 -11.33 -5.95 -17.05
C PRO A 187 -11.96 -4.82 -16.22
N ALA A 188 -11.47 -3.61 -16.42
CA ALA A 188 -11.97 -2.44 -15.69
C ALA A 188 -13.48 -2.30 -15.91
N THR A 189 -14.23 -2.02 -14.85
CA THR A 189 -15.64 -1.65 -15.01
C THR A 189 -15.75 -0.36 -15.82
N GLN A 190 -16.92 -0.09 -16.42
CA GLN A 190 -17.12 1.15 -17.17
C GLN A 190 -16.80 2.40 -16.33
N LEU A 191 -17.14 2.38 -15.03
CA LEU A 191 -16.82 3.45 -14.08
C LEU A 191 -15.30 3.59 -13.89
N GLN A 192 -14.58 2.47 -13.70
CA GLN A 192 -13.12 2.48 -13.54
C GLN A 192 -12.42 2.96 -14.81
N ALA A 193 -12.90 2.56 -15.98
CA ALA A 193 -12.38 3.02 -17.26
C ALA A 193 -12.60 4.53 -17.42
N ALA A 194 -13.80 5.03 -17.10
CA ALA A 194 -14.11 6.46 -17.13
C ALA A 194 -13.23 7.24 -16.15
N ALA A 195 -13.17 6.82 -14.87
CA ALA A 195 -12.32 7.45 -13.85
C ALA A 195 -10.83 7.44 -14.26
N GLY A 196 -10.36 6.37 -14.88
CA GLY A 196 -9.00 6.27 -15.40
C GLY A 196 -8.68 7.32 -16.47
N LYS A 197 -9.65 7.73 -17.29
CA LYS A 197 -9.48 8.82 -18.26
C LYS A 197 -9.23 10.15 -17.56
N TYR A 198 -10.06 10.50 -16.56
CA TYR A 198 -9.89 11.73 -15.77
C TYR A 198 -8.59 11.71 -14.97
N TRP A 199 -8.28 10.58 -14.32
CA TRP A 199 -7.04 10.41 -13.56
C TRP A 199 -5.82 10.66 -14.44
N ARG A 200 -5.76 10.10 -15.64
CA ARG A 200 -4.66 10.35 -16.57
C ARG A 200 -4.63 11.78 -17.09
N ALA A 201 -5.78 12.38 -17.37
CA ALA A 201 -5.87 13.77 -17.84
C ALA A 201 -5.34 14.78 -16.81
N LEU A 202 -5.57 14.53 -15.51
CA LEU A 202 -5.08 15.36 -14.42
C LEU A 202 -3.56 15.24 -14.17
N ARG A 203 -2.94 14.16 -14.66
CA ARG A 203 -1.52 13.84 -14.50
C ARG A 203 -1.02 13.85 -13.03
N PRO A 204 -1.64 13.08 -12.11
CA PRO A 204 -1.41 13.18 -10.66
C PRO A 204 0.01 12.86 -10.20
N TRP A 205 0.80 12.14 -11.01
CA TRP A 205 2.23 11.97 -10.75
C TRP A 205 3.01 13.30 -10.75
N SER A 206 2.52 14.33 -11.45
CA SER A 206 3.10 15.69 -11.42
C SER A 206 2.78 16.45 -10.13
N PHE A 207 1.78 16.04 -9.36
CA PHE A 207 1.34 16.75 -8.16
C PHE A 207 2.35 16.71 -7.01
N ALA A 208 3.41 15.90 -7.11
CA ALA A 208 4.52 15.93 -6.15
C ALA A 208 5.12 17.33 -6.01
N ALA A 209 5.24 18.07 -7.12
CA ALA A 209 5.72 19.45 -7.10
C ALA A 209 4.77 20.43 -6.38
N THR A 210 3.53 20.01 -6.08
CA THR A 210 2.48 20.83 -5.47
C THR A 210 2.22 20.49 -4.03
N TYR A 211 2.02 19.21 -3.70
CA TYR A 211 1.72 18.85 -2.31
C TYR A 211 2.95 18.99 -1.40
N VAL A 212 4.18 18.85 -1.92
CA VAL A 212 5.40 19.00 -1.11
C VAL A 212 5.56 20.43 -0.58
N PRO A 213 5.52 21.51 -1.41
CA PRO A 213 5.57 22.87 -0.89
C PRO A 213 4.42 23.21 0.06
N VAL A 214 3.20 22.72 -0.20
CA VAL A 214 2.05 22.94 0.70
C VAL A 214 2.28 22.30 2.06
N LEU A 215 2.77 21.05 2.10
CA LEU A 215 3.10 20.36 3.34
C LEU A 215 4.18 21.11 4.12
N VAL A 216 5.26 21.54 3.45
CA VAL A 216 6.34 22.31 4.07
C VAL A 216 5.81 23.65 4.62
N GLY A 217 5.04 24.39 3.82
CA GLY A 217 4.44 25.66 4.24
C GLY A 217 3.51 25.50 5.44
N SER A 218 2.66 24.47 5.44
CA SER A 218 1.77 24.17 6.57
C SER A 218 2.52 23.70 7.82
N ALA A 219 3.63 22.95 7.66
CA ALA A 219 4.48 22.57 8.79
C ALA A 219 5.17 23.78 9.42
N VAL A 220 5.71 24.69 8.60
CA VAL A 220 6.32 25.94 9.07
C VAL A 220 5.28 26.82 9.77
N ALA A 221 4.08 26.95 9.21
CA ALA A 221 3.00 27.69 9.85
C ALA A 221 2.58 27.06 11.19
N ALA A 222 2.46 25.73 11.26
CA ALA A 222 2.10 25.02 12.47
C ALA A 222 3.17 25.14 13.57
N HIS A 223 4.45 25.19 13.19
CA HIS A 223 5.55 25.44 14.12
C HIS A 223 5.50 26.86 14.69
N GLN A 224 5.13 27.87 13.90
CA GLN A 224 5.05 29.25 14.37
C GLN A 224 3.85 29.51 15.29
N VAL A 225 2.73 28.83 15.05
CA VAL A 225 1.46 29.05 15.76
C VAL A 225 1.22 27.98 16.85
N GLU A 226 2.17 27.07 17.05
CA GLU A 226 2.09 25.91 17.97
C GLU A 226 0.82 25.04 17.78
N ARG A 227 0.19 25.13 16.61
CA ARG A 227 -1.07 24.44 16.30
C ARG A 227 -1.15 24.15 14.82
N PHE A 228 -1.58 22.93 14.49
CA PHE A 228 -1.90 22.55 13.12
C PHE A 228 -3.35 22.91 12.78
N ASP A 229 -3.54 23.80 11.79
CA ASP A 229 -4.86 24.10 11.24
C ASP A 229 -5.16 23.23 10.02
N PHE A 230 -5.93 22.17 10.26
CA PHE A 230 -6.30 21.20 9.23
C PHE A 230 -7.15 21.81 8.11
N VAL A 231 -7.98 22.82 8.41
CA VAL A 231 -8.89 23.43 7.41
C VAL A 231 -8.09 24.27 6.42
N HIS A 232 -7.18 25.12 6.93
CA HIS A 232 -6.32 25.93 6.07
C HIS A 232 -5.33 25.09 5.27
N PHE A 233 -4.79 24.02 5.86
CA PHE A 233 -3.99 23.03 5.13
C PHE A 233 -4.77 22.41 3.96
N LEU A 234 -5.98 21.92 4.23
CA LEU A 234 -6.80 21.25 3.21
C LEU A 234 -7.20 22.23 2.09
N LEU A 235 -7.58 23.46 2.43
CA LEU A 235 -7.89 24.51 1.44
C LEU A 235 -6.66 24.85 0.59
N ALA A 236 -5.49 25.06 1.21
CA ALA A 236 -4.26 25.35 0.48
C ALA A 236 -3.89 24.20 -0.47
N LEU A 237 -4.02 22.95 -0.01
CA LEU A 237 -3.77 21.77 -0.82
C LEU A 237 -4.74 21.65 -1.99
N MET A 238 -6.04 21.81 -1.77
CA MET A 238 -7.05 21.76 -2.83
C MET A 238 -6.86 22.88 -3.85
N GLY A 239 -6.59 24.11 -3.38
CA GLY A 239 -6.31 25.25 -4.26
C GLY A 239 -5.10 24.99 -5.15
N ALA A 240 -3.99 24.54 -4.55
CA ALA A 240 -2.77 24.28 -5.29
C ALA A 240 -2.91 23.12 -6.29
N LEU A 241 -3.57 22.02 -5.90
CA LEU A 241 -3.83 20.88 -6.79
C LEU A 241 -4.76 21.24 -7.95
N THR A 242 -5.77 22.08 -7.72
CA THR A 242 -6.68 22.53 -8.78
C THR A 242 -6.01 23.48 -9.76
N PHE A 243 -5.11 24.37 -9.31
CA PHE A 243 -4.27 25.17 -10.21
C PHE A 243 -3.32 24.31 -11.06
N HIS A 244 -2.67 23.30 -10.47
CA HIS A 244 -1.80 22.38 -11.22
C HIS A 244 -2.61 21.56 -12.23
N ALA A 245 -3.75 21.00 -11.81
CA ALA A 245 -4.67 20.29 -12.70
C ALA A 245 -5.11 21.16 -13.89
N GLY A 246 -5.49 22.42 -13.63
CA GLY A 246 -5.83 23.40 -14.66
C GLY A 246 -4.71 23.58 -15.68
N THR A 247 -3.49 23.78 -15.19
CA THR A 247 -2.28 23.93 -16.01
C THR A 247 -2.01 22.70 -16.88
N ASN A 248 -2.13 21.50 -16.31
CA ASN A 248 -1.95 20.24 -17.04
C ASN A 248 -2.96 20.09 -18.19
N LEU A 249 -4.23 20.43 -17.94
CA LEU A 249 -5.31 20.34 -18.92
C LEU A 249 -5.18 21.39 -20.02
N THR A 250 -4.88 22.65 -19.67
CA THR A 250 -4.69 23.71 -20.67
C THR A 250 -3.44 23.48 -21.52
N ASN A 251 -2.36 22.95 -20.94
CA ASN A 251 -1.19 22.57 -21.71
C ASN A 251 -1.53 21.47 -22.73
N ASP A 252 -2.29 20.43 -22.32
CA ASP A 252 -2.78 19.38 -23.23
C ASP A 252 -3.58 19.94 -24.43
N TYR A 253 -4.40 20.98 -24.18
CA TYR A 253 -5.15 21.68 -25.21
C TYR A 253 -4.26 22.50 -26.16
N TYR A 254 -3.31 23.28 -25.63
CA TYR A 254 -2.42 24.10 -26.46
C TYR A 254 -1.41 23.24 -27.24
N ASP A 255 -0.94 22.14 -26.66
CA ASP A 255 -0.08 21.15 -27.34
C ASP A 255 -0.83 20.49 -28.52
N TYR A 256 -2.14 20.22 -28.34
CA TYR A 256 -3.00 19.74 -29.42
C TYR A 256 -3.14 20.76 -30.56
N ILE A 257 -3.39 22.04 -30.26
CA ILE A 257 -3.50 23.09 -31.30
C ILE A 257 -2.18 23.31 -32.02
N LYS A 258 -1.06 23.37 -31.30
CA LYS A 258 0.28 23.59 -31.86
C LYS A 258 0.81 22.38 -32.64
N GLY A 259 0.17 21.21 -32.51
CA GLY A 259 0.56 19.98 -33.20
C GLY A 259 1.90 19.41 -32.72
N THR A 260 2.34 19.79 -31.51
CA THR A 260 3.61 19.36 -30.92
C THR A 260 3.59 17.90 -30.46
N ASP A 261 2.40 17.36 -30.16
CA ASP A 261 2.20 15.98 -29.73
C ASP A 261 1.74 15.07 -30.89
N GLN A 262 2.67 14.25 -31.42
CA GLN A 262 2.34 13.15 -32.33
C GLN A 262 2.03 11.87 -31.53
N VAL A 263 1.07 11.06 -31.99
CA VAL A 263 0.58 9.83 -31.31
C VAL A 263 1.70 8.87 -30.91
N GLN A 264 2.81 8.82 -31.67
CA GLN A 264 3.94 7.93 -31.43
C GLN A 264 5.00 8.48 -30.43
N LYS A 265 4.97 9.77 -30.10
CA LYS A 265 5.84 10.41 -29.09
C LYS A 265 5.05 10.83 -27.84
N MET A 266 3.90 10.20 -27.59
CA MET A 266 3.11 10.51 -26.40
C MET A 266 3.89 10.10 -25.15
N GLY A 267 4.31 11.11 -24.37
CA GLY A 267 4.63 10.91 -22.96
C GLY A 267 3.36 10.57 -22.17
N ILE A 268 3.33 10.93 -20.89
CA ILE A 268 2.22 10.58 -20.00
C ILE A 268 0.99 11.52 -20.18
N GLY A 269 1.11 12.56 -21.02
CA GLY A 269 0.04 13.48 -21.47
C GLY A 269 -0.70 13.02 -22.72
N GLY A 270 -1.63 13.80 -23.27
CA GLY A 270 -2.30 13.53 -24.56
C GLY A 270 -3.73 13.00 -24.46
N SER A 271 -4.56 13.56 -23.59
CA SER A 271 -5.95 13.08 -23.39
C SER A 271 -6.83 13.32 -24.63
N ILE A 272 -6.51 14.34 -25.43
CA ILE A 272 -7.21 14.66 -26.68
C ILE A 272 -6.76 13.70 -27.79
N GLN A 273 -5.45 13.48 -27.93
CA GLN A 273 -4.83 12.66 -28.97
C GLN A 273 -5.16 11.17 -28.82
N ARG A 274 -5.40 10.71 -27.58
CA ARG A 274 -5.91 9.36 -27.29
C ARG A 274 -7.41 9.20 -27.58
N GLY A 275 -8.13 10.29 -27.85
CA GLY A 275 -9.58 10.27 -27.95
C GLY A 275 -10.29 10.05 -26.60
N ASP A 276 -9.64 10.35 -25.48
CA ASP A 276 -10.27 10.27 -24.15
C ASP A 276 -11.31 11.39 -23.98
N PHE A 277 -10.99 12.60 -24.46
CA PHE A 277 -11.84 13.80 -24.35
C PHE A 277 -11.76 14.70 -25.61
N THR A 278 -12.76 15.56 -25.79
CA THR A 278 -12.75 16.58 -26.86
C THR A 278 -11.91 17.80 -26.46
N PRO A 279 -11.30 18.54 -27.40
CA PRO A 279 -10.50 19.72 -27.07
C PRO A 279 -11.27 20.78 -26.28
N ARG A 280 -12.55 21.00 -26.64
CA ARG A 280 -13.43 21.95 -25.94
C ARG A 280 -13.68 21.52 -24.49
N PHE A 281 -13.85 20.21 -24.27
CA PHE A 281 -14.04 19.68 -22.92
C PHE A 281 -12.77 19.87 -22.07
N VAL A 282 -11.60 19.56 -22.62
CA VAL A 282 -10.32 19.68 -21.89
C VAL A 282 -10.03 21.14 -21.51
N LEU A 283 -10.24 22.08 -22.44
CA LEU A 283 -10.12 23.51 -22.14
C LEU A 283 -11.12 23.95 -21.07
N GLY A 284 -12.40 23.60 -21.21
CA GLY A 284 -13.44 23.93 -20.23
C GLY A 284 -13.15 23.34 -18.86
N TYR A 285 -12.63 22.11 -18.81
CA TYR A 285 -12.24 21.45 -17.57
C TYR A 285 -11.05 22.16 -16.90
N GLY A 286 -10.03 22.53 -17.68
CA GLY A 286 -8.90 23.31 -17.18
C GLY A 286 -9.33 24.67 -16.60
N LEU A 287 -10.21 25.39 -17.31
CA LEU A 287 -10.78 26.66 -16.85
C LEU A 287 -11.62 26.50 -15.57
N ALA A 288 -12.39 25.42 -15.45
CA ALA A 288 -13.14 25.12 -14.23
C ALA A 288 -12.22 24.85 -13.04
N CYS A 289 -11.11 24.13 -13.25
CA CYS A 289 -10.08 23.92 -12.24
C CYS A 289 -9.44 25.26 -11.80
N PHE A 290 -9.13 26.15 -12.75
CA PHE A 290 -8.62 27.48 -12.42
C PHE A 290 -9.64 28.34 -11.65
N ALA A 291 -10.91 28.30 -12.03
CA ALA A 291 -11.96 29.02 -11.31
C ALA A 291 -12.10 28.53 -9.87
N LEU A 292 -12.08 27.22 -9.64
CA LEU A 292 -12.13 26.63 -8.31
C LEU A 292 -10.89 27.02 -7.47
N GLY A 293 -9.70 26.91 -8.05
CA GLY A 293 -8.46 27.35 -7.40
C GLY A 293 -8.49 28.84 -7.05
N ALA A 294 -9.02 29.69 -7.94
CA ALA A 294 -9.14 31.12 -7.72
C ALA A 294 -10.14 31.46 -6.59
N LEU A 295 -11.27 30.75 -6.47
CA LEU A 295 -12.21 30.93 -5.36
C LEU A 295 -11.54 30.63 -4.01
N ILE A 296 -10.75 29.56 -3.94
CA ILE A 296 -9.97 29.21 -2.74
C ILE A 296 -8.88 30.27 -2.48
N GLY A 297 -8.21 30.75 -3.52
CA GLY A 297 -7.22 31.82 -3.41
C GLY A 297 -7.82 33.13 -2.88
N LEU A 298 -9.01 33.52 -3.35
CA LEU A 298 -9.73 34.69 -2.87
C LEU A 298 -10.10 34.59 -1.39
N TYR A 299 -10.43 33.39 -0.90
CA TYR A 299 -10.62 33.15 0.53
C TYR A 299 -9.33 33.42 1.33
N PHE A 300 -8.16 33.00 0.85
CA PHE A 300 -6.90 33.33 1.52
C PHE A 300 -6.58 34.82 1.48
N VAL A 301 -6.88 35.49 0.36
CA VAL A 301 -6.73 36.95 0.24
C VAL A 301 -7.63 37.69 1.23
N SER A 302 -8.86 37.21 1.47
CA SER A 302 -9.75 37.86 2.44
C SER A 302 -9.28 37.70 3.89
N GLN A 303 -8.46 36.68 4.20
CA GLN A 303 -7.93 36.45 5.55
C GLN A 303 -6.57 37.11 5.79
N ALA A 304 -5.66 37.07 4.81
CA ALA A 304 -4.28 37.51 4.96
C ALA A 304 -3.98 38.87 4.28
N GLY A 305 -4.96 39.43 3.57
CA GLY A 305 -4.86 40.73 2.93
C GLY A 305 -4.33 40.70 1.48
N PRO A 306 -4.25 41.88 0.83
CA PRO A 306 -3.99 42.02 -0.60
C PRO A 306 -2.58 41.59 -1.03
N PHE A 307 -1.65 41.42 -0.09
CA PHE A 307 -0.29 40.97 -0.39
C PHE A 307 -0.26 39.58 -1.03
N ILE A 308 -1.15 38.67 -0.61
CA ILE A 308 -1.28 37.33 -1.23
C ILE A 308 -1.72 37.45 -2.69
N LEU A 309 -2.60 38.39 -3.01
CA LEU A 309 -3.05 38.62 -4.38
C LEU A 309 -1.89 39.07 -5.27
N VAL A 310 -1.01 39.95 -4.76
CA VAL A 310 0.20 40.40 -5.48
C VAL A 310 1.13 39.23 -5.77
N LEU A 311 1.39 38.36 -4.79
CA LEU A 311 2.19 37.15 -5.00
C LEU A 311 1.56 36.20 -6.02
N GLY A 312 0.24 36.03 -5.97
CA GLY A 312 -0.51 35.21 -6.94
C GLY A 312 -0.40 35.76 -8.37
N VAL A 313 -0.60 37.06 -8.56
CA VAL A 313 -0.47 37.74 -9.86
C VAL A 313 0.97 37.67 -10.37
N ALA A 314 1.97 37.91 -9.51
CA ALA A 314 3.37 37.79 -9.88
C ALA A 314 3.74 36.36 -10.32
N SER A 315 3.20 35.35 -9.63
CA SER A 315 3.42 33.94 -9.98
C SER A 315 2.78 33.58 -11.33
N LEU A 316 1.58 34.09 -11.62
CA LEU A 316 0.92 33.91 -12.91
C LEU A 316 1.70 34.57 -14.05
N LEU A 317 2.19 35.80 -13.84
CA LEU A 317 3.03 36.51 -14.81
C LEU A 317 4.34 35.76 -15.08
N ALA A 318 5.01 35.27 -14.04
CA ALA A 318 6.21 34.46 -14.18
C ALA A 318 5.95 33.16 -14.98
N GLY A 319 4.83 32.47 -14.70
CA GLY A 319 4.43 31.27 -15.44
C GLY A 319 4.10 31.54 -16.92
N PHE A 320 3.43 32.66 -17.21
CA PHE A 320 3.13 33.09 -18.58
C PHE A 320 4.40 33.42 -19.37
N LEU A 321 5.31 34.20 -18.79
CA LEU A 321 6.58 34.58 -19.41
C LEU A 321 7.55 33.40 -19.60
N TYR A 322 7.40 32.32 -18.82
CA TYR A 322 8.16 31.09 -19.00
C TYR A 322 7.64 30.23 -20.18
N THR A 323 6.37 30.38 -20.54
CA THR A 323 5.68 29.52 -21.52
C THR A 323 5.47 30.21 -22.89
N ALA A 324 5.56 31.55 -22.94
CA ALA A 324 5.47 32.39 -24.13
C ALA A 324 6.82 32.53 -24.85
#